data_AF-A0AA35K3F3-F1
#
_entry.id   AF-A0AA35K3F3-F1
#
_cell.length_a   1.000
_cell.length_b   1.000
_cell.length_c   1.000
_cell.angle_alpha   90.00
_cell.angle_beta   90.00
_cell.angle_gamma   90.00
#
_symmetry.space_group_name_H-M   'P 1'
#
loop_
_entity.id
_entity.type
_entity.pdbx_description
1 polymer ?
#
loop_
_entity_poly.entity_id
_entity_poly.type
_entity_poly.pdbx_seq_one_letter_code
_entity_poly.pdbx_strand_id
1 'polypeptide(L)'
;MGDKKPCNHTDAKCPNDGHYQYNTNIVMDSNGKLVARYHKFNLFMSERQFDSPPEPELVTFNTAFGKFGLFTCFDILFHDPAVTLVSKLQVDTILFPTAWMNVLPHLTAVEFHSAWAMGMRVNVLASNTHWPILKMTGSGIYAPDGSRAYHYDAESEKGHLLVAELDSHPSLSPTHPAPVNWSSYATTIKLVPKDGDFTGLIFFDEYSFSELAKEAGNLTVCQGALCCHLSYKMTEKQENEVYVLGAFDGLHEVEGNYYLQICTLLKCASTDLQTCGQPVTTAHTRFDFFSLSGTFSTNYVFPEVLLSGVQLAPGEFQVLSDGQLVTHNGTSKPVLTVTLWGRWYEKDPPHPYILSEVL
;
A
#
# COMPACT_ATOMS: atom_id res chain seq x y z
N MET A 1 4.33 -8.88 -20.39
CA MET A 1 4.84 -9.85 -21.39
C MET A 1 6.31 -10.15 -21.10
N GLY A 2 6.94 -11.10 -21.80
CA GLY A 2 8.37 -11.39 -21.62
C GLY A 2 9.22 -10.74 -22.72
N ASP A 3 10.36 -10.14 -22.36
CA ASP A 3 11.39 -9.68 -23.31
C ASP A 3 12.62 -10.57 -23.19
N LYS A 4 13.25 -10.90 -24.32
CA LYS A 4 14.47 -11.71 -24.39
C LYS A 4 15.56 -10.90 -25.08
N LYS A 5 16.70 -10.72 -24.40
CA LYS A 5 17.87 -10.00 -24.93
C LYS A 5 19.05 -10.95 -25.06
N PRO A 6 19.39 -11.43 -26.26
CA PRO A 6 20.60 -12.19 -26.47
C PRO A 6 21.83 -11.40 -26.02
N CYS A 7 22.74 -12.05 -25.32
CA CYS A 7 24.03 -11.51 -24.91
C CYS A 7 25.13 -12.54 -25.23
N ASN A 8 26.39 -12.17 -25.01
CA ASN A 8 27.52 -13.08 -25.26
C ASN A 8 28.56 -12.93 -24.16
N HIS A 9 29.61 -13.75 -24.20
CA HIS A 9 30.67 -13.77 -23.18
C HIS A 9 31.50 -12.48 -23.07
N THR A 10 31.32 -11.49 -23.96
CA THR A 10 31.96 -10.17 -23.79
C THR A 10 31.21 -9.29 -22.80
N ASP A 11 29.95 -9.60 -22.51
CA ASP A 11 29.17 -9.03 -21.42
C ASP A 11 29.39 -9.86 -20.15
N ALA A 12 30.10 -9.29 -19.19
CA ALA A 12 30.43 -9.95 -17.94
C ALA A 12 29.21 -10.31 -17.08
N LYS A 13 28.05 -9.66 -17.30
CA LYS A 13 26.80 -9.90 -16.58
C LYS A 13 25.87 -10.85 -17.35
N CYS A 14 26.27 -11.36 -18.52
CA CYS A 14 25.41 -12.21 -19.35
C CYS A 14 25.12 -13.55 -18.66
N PRO A 15 23.85 -13.97 -18.52
CA PRO A 15 23.52 -15.27 -17.96
C PRO A 15 24.13 -16.43 -18.76
N ASN A 16 24.36 -17.56 -18.07
CA ASN A 16 25.03 -18.73 -18.65
C ASN A 16 24.29 -19.33 -19.86
N ASP A 17 22.99 -19.08 -20.00
CA ASP A 17 22.16 -19.53 -21.13
C ASP A 17 22.09 -18.50 -22.28
N GLY A 18 22.96 -17.49 -22.26
CA GLY A 18 23.26 -16.59 -23.38
C GLY A 18 22.20 -15.51 -23.64
N HIS A 19 21.31 -15.24 -22.69
CA HIS A 19 20.36 -14.15 -22.81
C HIS A 19 19.86 -13.64 -21.47
N TYR A 20 19.41 -12.39 -21.44
CA TYR A 20 18.53 -11.91 -20.39
C TYR A 20 17.07 -12.18 -20.74
N GLN A 21 16.25 -12.40 -19.71
CA GLN A 21 14.80 -12.57 -19.80
C GLN A 21 14.11 -11.64 -18.78
N TYR A 22 13.28 -10.70 -19.24
CA TYR A 22 12.68 -9.69 -18.37
C TYR A 22 11.15 -9.77 -18.30
N ASN A 23 10.59 -9.58 -17.10
CA ASN A 23 9.16 -9.29 -16.93
C ASN A 23 8.90 -7.85 -17.43
N THR A 24 8.10 -7.71 -18.48
CA THR A 24 8.09 -6.50 -19.30
C THR A 24 6.69 -5.93 -19.52
N ASN A 25 6.51 -4.66 -19.16
CA ASN A 25 5.36 -3.86 -19.61
C ASN A 25 5.68 -3.21 -20.96
N ILE A 26 4.68 -3.15 -21.84
CA ILE A 26 4.74 -2.36 -23.07
C ILE A 26 3.51 -1.45 -23.15
N VAL A 27 3.67 -0.29 -23.77
CA VAL A 27 2.56 0.64 -24.05
C VAL A 27 2.53 0.94 -25.53
N MET A 28 1.37 0.75 -26.15
CA MET A 28 1.10 1.16 -27.52
C MET A 28 0.14 2.35 -27.51
N ASP A 29 0.39 3.36 -28.35
CA ASP A 29 -0.52 4.49 -28.52
C ASP A 29 -1.73 4.12 -29.39
N SER A 30 -2.64 5.09 -29.59
CA SER A 30 -3.84 4.92 -30.40
C SER A 30 -3.59 4.64 -31.89
N ASN A 31 -2.37 4.85 -32.38
CA ASN A 31 -1.95 4.50 -33.75
C ASN A 31 -1.24 3.15 -33.81
N GLY A 32 -1.14 2.42 -32.68
CA GLY A 32 -0.44 1.15 -32.57
C GLY A 32 1.09 1.27 -32.48
N LYS A 33 1.64 2.46 -32.21
CA LYS A 33 3.08 2.66 -32.05
C LYS A 33 3.49 2.31 -30.62
N LEU A 34 4.57 1.54 -30.46
CA LEU A 34 5.21 1.31 -29.16
C LEU A 34 5.81 2.63 -28.63
N VAL A 35 5.32 3.09 -27.48
CA VAL A 35 5.74 4.37 -26.86
C VAL A 35 6.46 4.19 -25.53
N ALA A 36 6.34 3.03 -24.88
CA ALA A 36 7.10 2.71 -23.68
C ALA A 36 7.35 1.20 -23.56
N ARG A 37 8.48 0.84 -22.95
CA ARG A 37 8.83 -0.51 -22.51
C ARG A 37 9.52 -0.39 -21.16
N TYR A 38 9.09 -1.19 -20.18
CA TYR A 38 9.65 -1.21 -18.84
C TYR A 38 9.93 -2.65 -18.41
N HIS A 39 11.14 -2.91 -17.94
CA HIS A 39 11.51 -4.17 -17.29
C HIS A 39 11.34 -4.05 -15.77
N LYS A 40 10.57 -4.97 -15.17
CA LYS A 40 10.32 -5.03 -13.72
C LYS A 40 11.64 -5.08 -12.94
N PHE A 41 11.78 -4.18 -11.97
CA PHE A 41 13.01 -4.03 -11.21
C PHE A 41 12.99 -4.83 -9.90
N ASN A 42 11.86 -4.84 -9.20
CA ASN A 42 11.71 -5.54 -7.92
C ASN A 42 10.99 -6.86 -8.15
N LEU A 43 11.74 -7.90 -8.53
CA LEU A 43 11.21 -9.25 -8.70
C LEU A 43 10.72 -9.82 -7.36
N PHE A 44 9.57 -10.48 -7.39
CA PHE A 44 9.07 -11.24 -6.25
C PHE A 44 9.83 -12.56 -6.12
N MET A 45 9.93 -13.14 -4.92
CA MET A 45 10.81 -14.28 -4.65
C MET A 45 10.61 -15.50 -5.57
N SER A 46 9.40 -15.66 -6.11
CA SER A 46 9.02 -16.79 -6.97
C SER A 46 9.34 -16.55 -8.45
N GLU A 47 9.71 -15.33 -8.85
CA GLU A 47 9.98 -14.93 -10.24
C GLU A 47 11.39 -15.31 -10.71
N ARG A 48 11.83 -16.54 -10.44
CA ARG A 48 13.18 -17.03 -10.77
C ARG A 48 13.44 -17.18 -12.27
N GLN A 49 12.40 -17.11 -13.08
CA GLN A 49 12.48 -17.15 -14.55
C GLN A 49 12.90 -15.81 -15.17
N PHE A 50 12.93 -14.72 -14.39
CA PHE A 50 13.28 -13.40 -14.88
C PHE A 50 14.59 -12.91 -14.26
N ASP A 51 15.36 -12.18 -15.07
CA ASP A 51 16.47 -11.37 -14.63
C ASP A 51 15.97 -10.01 -14.15
N SER A 52 16.69 -9.41 -13.20
CA SER A 52 16.50 -8.01 -12.84
C SER A 52 17.37 -7.11 -13.73
N PRO A 53 16.88 -5.95 -14.18
CA PRO A 53 17.72 -4.94 -14.83
C PRO A 53 18.89 -4.53 -13.92
N PRO A 54 20.06 -4.16 -14.48
CA PRO A 54 21.22 -3.74 -13.70
C PRO A 54 20.99 -2.40 -12.98
N GLU A 55 20.13 -1.54 -13.52
CA GLU A 55 19.73 -0.26 -12.95
C GLU A 55 18.21 -0.09 -13.07
N PRO A 56 17.56 0.64 -12.14
CA PRO A 56 16.12 0.88 -12.22
C PRO A 56 15.75 1.72 -13.44
N GLU A 57 14.88 1.20 -14.30
CA GLU A 57 14.39 1.90 -15.46
C GLU A 57 13.29 2.91 -15.08
N LEU A 58 13.53 4.21 -15.29
CA LEU A 58 12.57 5.28 -15.02
C LEU A 58 11.76 5.62 -16.28
N VAL A 59 10.79 4.77 -16.61
CA VAL A 59 10.07 4.86 -17.88
C VAL A 59 8.84 5.76 -17.77
N THR A 60 8.75 6.74 -18.66
CA THR A 60 7.60 7.65 -18.79
C THR A 60 7.23 7.88 -20.25
N PHE A 61 6.00 8.30 -20.49
CA PHE A 61 5.55 8.78 -21.81
C PHE A 61 4.50 9.87 -21.65
N ASN A 62 4.40 10.77 -22.63
CA ASN A 62 3.45 11.87 -22.62
C ASN A 62 2.24 11.56 -23.51
N THR A 63 1.09 12.07 -23.11
CA THR A 63 -0.16 12.01 -23.89
C THR A 63 -0.83 13.39 -23.88
N ALA A 64 -1.93 13.54 -24.62
CA ALA A 64 -2.76 14.74 -24.56
C ALA A 64 -3.53 14.90 -23.23
N PHE A 65 -3.54 13.85 -22.39
CA PHE A 65 -4.30 13.78 -21.15
C PHE A 65 -3.40 13.43 -19.95
N GLY A 66 -2.15 13.88 -19.99
CA GLY A 66 -1.21 13.77 -18.87
C GLY A 66 0.07 13.00 -19.20
N LYS A 67 1.02 13.08 -18.28
CA LYS A 67 2.28 12.33 -18.28
C LYS A 67 2.11 11.03 -17.49
N PHE A 68 2.50 9.93 -18.10
CA PHE A 68 2.34 8.60 -17.51
C PHE A 68 3.69 8.03 -17.08
N GLY A 69 3.70 7.38 -15.92
CA GLY A 69 4.73 6.44 -15.49
C GLY A 69 4.19 5.01 -15.49
N LEU A 70 5.08 4.03 -15.45
CA LEU A 70 4.71 2.62 -15.35
C LEU A 70 5.70 1.85 -14.49
N PHE A 71 5.18 0.97 -13.66
CA PHE A 71 5.91 -0.03 -12.89
C PHE A 71 4.99 -1.24 -12.65
N THR A 72 5.52 -2.32 -12.06
CA THR A 72 4.81 -3.61 -12.03
C THR A 72 4.74 -4.20 -10.62
N CYS A 73 3.53 -4.53 -10.17
CA CYS A 73 3.29 -5.33 -8.96
C CYS A 73 4.16 -4.91 -7.76
N PHE A 74 5.06 -5.78 -7.32
CA PHE A 74 5.92 -5.61 -6.15
C PHE A 74 6.76 -4.32 -6.15
N ASP A 75 7.02 -3.70 -7.31
CA ASP A 75 7.69 -2.39 -7.41
C ASP A 75 7.04 -1.30 -6.54
N ILE A 76 5.73 -1.39 -6.27
CA ILE A 76 4.98 -0.40 -5.47
C ILE A 76 5.49 -0.28 -4.02
N LEU A 77 6.13 -1.33 -3.49
CA LEU A 77 6.64 -1.35 -2.11
C LEU A 77 8.05 -0.75 -1.98
N PHE A 78 8.70 -0.38 -3.08
CA PHE A 78 10.08 0.08 -3.12
C PHE A 78 10.19 1.53 -3.61
N HIS A 79 11.32 2.15 -3.31
CA HIS A 79 11.58 3.53 -3.75
C HIS A 79 11.69 3.62 -5.27
N ASP A 80 12.52 2.76 -5.88
CA ASP A 80 12.74 2.78 -7.32
C ASP A 80 12.03 1.62 -8.02
N PRO A 81 11.33 1.88 -9.13
CA PRO A 81 11.13 3.20 -9.77
C PRO A 81 9.96 4.02 -9.17
N ALA A 82 9.12 3.42 -8.32
CA ALA A 82 7.78 3.91 -8.01
C ALA A 82 7.75 5.34 -7.42
N VAL A 83 8.54 5.59 -6.38
CA VAL A 83 8.64 6.91 -5.71
C VAL A 83 9.34 7.91 -6.61
N THR A 84 10.41 7.52 -7.31
CA THR A 84 11.15 8.41 -8.22
C THR A 84 10.29 8.92 -9.38
N LEU A 85 9.43 8.06 -9.94
CA LEU A 85 8.50 8.45 -11.02
C LEU A 85 7.57 9.60 -10.58
N VAL A 86 7.07 9.56 -9.36
CA VAL A 86 6.16 10.60 -8.84
C VAL A 86 6.95 11.82 -8.36
N SER A 87 7.90 11.63 -7.44
CA SER A 87 8.58 12.72 -6.74
C SER A 87 9.54 13.53 -7.62
N LYS A 88 10.28 12.86 -8.53
CA LYS A 88 11.30 13.50 -9.37
C LYS A 88 10.80 13.74 -10.79
N LEU A 89 10.06 12.79 -11.36
CA LEU A 89 9.58 12.88 -12.74
C LEU A 89 8.16 13.47 -12.86
N GLN A 90 7.46 13.70 -11.75
CA GLN A 90 6.17 14.40 -11.71
C GLN A 90 5.16 13.84 -12.72
N VAL A 91 5.01 12.52 -12.75
CA VAL A 91 3.97 11.88 -13.55
C VAL A 91 2.59 12.18 -12.98
N ASP A 92 1.61 12.38 -13.86
CA ASP A 92 0.21 12.62 -13.49
C ASP A 92 -0.52 11.31 -13.16
N THR A 93 -0.13 10.22 -13.84
CA THR A 93 -0.78 8.92 -13.73
C THR A 93 0.22 7.77 -13.79
N ILE A 94 0.01 6.74 -12.96
CA ILE A 94 0.73 5.48 -13.02
C ILE A 94 -0.14 4.41 -13.68
N LEU A 95 0.43 3.72 -14.68
CA LEU A 95 -0.09 2.45 -15.16
C LEU A 95 0.53 1.32 -14.34
N PHE A 96 -0.32 0.50 -13.70
CA PHE A 96 0.13 -0.52 -12.76
C PHE A 96 -0.46 -1.90 -13.08
N PRO A 97 0.11 -2.63 -14.05
CA PRO A 97 -0.14 -4.05 -14.23
C PRO A 97 0.36 -4.84 -13.01
N THR A 98 -0.45 -5.75 -12.49
CA THR A 98 -0.10 -6.51 -11.30
C THR A 98 -0.69 -7.92 -11.31
N ALA A 99 -0.06 -8.81 -10.57
CA ALA A 99 -0.53 -10.16 -10.26
C ALA A 99 -0.37 -10.35 -8.75
N TRP A 100 -1.17 -9.59 -8.02
CA TRP A 100 -1.04 -9.38 -6.59
C TRP A 100 -1.80 -10.44 -5.80
N MET A 101 -1.11 -11.12 -4.89
CA MET A 101 -1.72 -12.05 -3.94
C MET A 101 -2.15 -11.27 -2.70
N ASN A 102 -3.45 -11.27 -2.41
CA ASN A 102 -3.96 -10.50 -1.27
C ASN A 102 -3.50 -11.08 0.06
N VAL A 103 -2.92 -10.22 0.92
CA VAL A 103 -2.53 -10.55 2.29
C VAL A 103 -3.16 -9.53 3.23
N LEU A 104 -4.23 -9.94 3.91
CA LEU A 104 -4.82 -9.15 4.99
C LEU A 104 -3.89 -9.16 6.22
N PRO A 105 -3.91 -8.10 7.04
CA PRO A 105 -4.86 -6.99 7.02
C PRO A 105 -4.45 -5.77 6.17
N HIS A 106 -3.23 -5.66 5.65
CA HIS A 106 -2.72 -4.38 5.07
C HIS A 106 -2.22 -4.46 3.62
N LEU A 107 -2.15 -5.66 3.04
CA LEU A 107 -1.60 -5.86 1.69
C LEU A 107 -2.65 -6.51 0.79
N THR A 108 -3.90 -6.08 0.93
CA THR A 108 -4.93 -6.35 -0.07
C THR A 108 -4.75 -5.39 -1.25
N ALA A 109 -4.85 -5.85 -2.48
CA ALA A 109 -4.63 -5.07 -3.70
C ALA A 109 -5.45 -3.77 -3.73
N VAL A 110 -6.77 -3.84 -3.56
CA VAL A 110 -7.61 -2.63 -3.63
C VAL A 110 -7.28 -1.63 -2.52
N GLU A 111 -6.92 -2.14 -1.34
CA GLU A 111 -6.57 -1.37 -0.15
C GLU A 111 -5.26 -0.62 -0.40
N PHE A 112 -4.16 -1.36 -0.50
CA PHE A 112 -2.82 -0.81 -0.55
C PHE A 112 -2.59 0.04 -1.80
N HIS A 113 -3.08 -0.40 -2.97
CA HIS A 113 -2.88 0.36 -4.21
C HIS A 113 -3.62 1.71 -4.19
N SER A 114 -4.81 1.76 -3.58
CA SER A 114 -5.56 3.01 -3.44
C SER A 114 -4.95 3.94 -2.40
N ALA A 115 -4.44 3.38 -1.30
CA ALA A 115 -3.72 4.12 -0.27
C ALA A 115 -2.41 4.72 -0.81
N TRP A 116 -1.67 3.96 -1.62
CA TRP A 116 -0.46 4.44 -2.29
C TRP A 116 -0.77 5.60 -3.24
N ALA A 117 -1.85 5.50 -4.03
CA ALA A 117 -2.31 6.59 -4.92
C ALA A 117 -2.62 7.87 -4.14
N MET A 118 -3.29 7.74 -2.98
CA MET A 118 -3.62 8.86 -2.09
C MET A 118 -2.36 9.46 -1.46
N GLY A 119 -1.49 8.64 -0.86
CA GLY A 119 -0.27 9.11 -0.19
C GLY A 119 0.74 9.74 -1.15
N MET A 120 0.86 9.19 -2.36
CA MET A 120 1.71 9.75 -3.43
C MET A 120 1.03 10.85 -4.24
N ARG A 121 -0.27 11.09 -4.02
CA ARG A 121 -1.08 12.13 -4.66
C ARG A 121 -1.04 12.06 -6.19
N VAL A 122 -1.17 10.85 -6.72
CA VAL A 122 -1.13 10.56 -8.18
C VAL A 122 -2.32 9.67 -8.57
N ASN A 123 -2.75 9.75 -9.84
CA ASN A 123 -3.70 8.76 -10.35
C ASN A 123 -3.01 7.39 -10.50
N VAL A 124 -3.70 6.30 -10.19
CA VAL A 124 -3.18 4.93 -10.37
C VAL A 124 -4.24 4.05 -11.04
N LEU A 125 -3.87 3.43 -12.16
CA LEU A 125 -4.68 2.44 -12.86
C LEU A 125 -4.12 1.05 -12.56
N ALA A 126 -4.70 0.37 -11.57
CA ALA A 126 -4.29 -0.95 -11.13
C ALA A 126 -5.09 -2.04 -11.86
N SER A 127 -4.40 -2.83 -12.68
CA SER A 127 -4.98 -3.96 -13.42
C SER A 127 -4.40 -5.27 -12.90
N ASN A 128 -5.18 -5.99 -12.12
CA ASN A 128 -4.75 -7.24 -11.48
C ASN A 128 -5.21 -8.49 -12.23
N THR A 129 -4.47 -9.57 -12.07
CA THR A 129 -4.90 -10.93 -12.44
C THR A 129 -6.11 -11.34 -11.60
N HIS A 130 -7.06 -12.05 -12.22
CA HIS A 130 -8.18 -12.68 -11.53
C HIS A 130 -7.95 -14.18 -11.43
N TRP A 131 -7.45 -14.61 -10.27
CA TRP A 131 -7.21 -16.02 -9.94
C TRP A 131 -7.45 -16.25 -8.43
N PRO A 132 -8.71 -16.48 -8.02
CA PRO A 132 -9.09 -16.59 -6.61
C PRO A 132 -8.32 -17.66 -5.82
N ILE A 133 -7.93 -18.77 -6.46
CA ILE A 133 -7.14 -19.86 -5.84
C ILE A 133 -5.83 -19.32 -5.24
N LEU A 134 -5.18 -18.37 -5.91
CA LEU A 134 -3.95 -17.71 -5.44
C LEU A 134 -4.24 -16.38 -4.73
N LYS A 135 -5.49 -16.13 -4.34
CA LYS A 135 -5.95 -14.87 -3.74
C LYS A 135 -5.68 -13.65 -4.63
N MET A 136 -5.62 -13.84 -5.95
CA MET A 136 -5.41 -12.76 -6.91
C MET A 136 -6.76 -12.22 -7.38
N THR A 137 -7.11 -11.05 -6.87
CA THR A 137 -8.27 -10.25 -7.28
C THR A 137 -8.06 -8.85 -6.70
N GLY A 138 -8.75 -7.84 -7.20
CA GLY A 138 -8.54 -6.46 -6.75
C GLY A 138 -7.91 -5.59 -7.83
N SER A 139 -8.75 -5.04 -8.69
CA SER A 139 -8.37 -4.02 -9.69
C SER A 139 -9.08 -2.71 -9.39
N GLY A 140 -8.55 -1.59 -9.87
CA GLY A 140 -9.21 -0.31 -9.65
C GLY A 140 -8.56 0.88 -10.33
N ILE A 141 -9.28 2.00 -10.28
CA ILE A 141 -8.93 3.30 -10.79
C ILE A 141 -8.98 4.25 -9.60
N TYR A 142 -7.82 4.75 -9.20
CA TYR A 142 -7.64 5.53 -7.98
C TYR A 142 -7.14 6.94 -8.32
N ALA A 143 -7.71 7.95 -7.66
CA ALA A 143 -7.28 9.33 -7.75
C ALA A 143 -6.71 9.79 -6.39
N PRO A 144 -6.01 10.95 -6.31
CA PRO A 144 -5.39 11.42 -5.06
C PRO A 144 -6.35 11.60 -3.89
N ASP A 145 -7.61 11.93 -4.16
CA ASP A 145 -8.67 12.18 -3.17
C ASP A 145 -9.55 10.93 -2.92
N GLY A 146 -9.27 9.80 -3.58
CA GLY A 146 -9.94 8.53 -3.32
C GLY A 146 -10.22 7.67 -4.56
N SER A 147 -10.75 6.49 -4.31
CA SER A 147 -11.11 5.52 -5.35
C SER A 147 -12.26 6.01 -6.23
N ARG A 148 -12.14 5.83 -7.55
CA ARG A 148 -13.20 6.14 -8.54
C ARG A 148 -13.99 4.91 -8.95
N ALA A 149 -13.29 3.79 -9.12
CA ALA A 149 -13.88 2.50 -9.39
C ALA A 149 -12.93 1.41 -8.87
N TYR A 150 -13.48 0.35 -8.28
CA TYR A 150 -12.68 -0.80 -7.89
C TYR A 150 -13.52 -2.08 -7.99
N HIS A 151 -12.84 -3.20 -8.08
CA HIS A 151 -13.45 -4.51 -8.16
C HIS A 151 -12.66 -5.50 -7.31
N TYR A 152 -13.35 -6.14 -6.38
CA TYR A 152 -12.86 -7.27 -5.59
C TYR A 152 -13.89 -8.40 -5.69
N ASP A 153 -13.43 -9.58 -6.06
CA ASP A 153 -14.25 -10.79 -6.16
C ASP A 153 -13.38 -12.00 -5.88
N ALA A 154 -13.62 -12.64 -4.74
CA ALA A 154 -12.92 -13.84 -4.31
C ALA A 154 -13.70 -15.14 -4.60
N GLU A 155 -14.90 -15.03 -5.20
CA GLU A 155 -15.83 -16.15 -5.36
C GLU A 155 -15.97 -16.60 -6.82
N SER A 156 -16.08 -15.67 -7.77
CA SER A 156 -16.28 -16.00 -9.18
C SER A 156 -14.96 -16.15 -9.94
N GLU A 157 -15.00 -16.71 -11.14
CA GLU A 157 -13.84 -16.81 -12.06
C GLU A 157 -13.91 -15.78 -13.21
N LYS A 158 -14.81 -14.79 -13.12
CA LYS A 158 -15.07 -13.86 -14.22
C LYS A 158 -14.10 -12.68 -14.20
N GLY A 159 -13.59 -12.33 -15.38
CA GLY A 159 -12.94 -11.04 -15.57
C GLY A 159 -13.92 -9.88 -15.43
N HIS A 160 -13.38 -8.68 -15.18
CA HIS A 160 -14.17 -7.46 -14.99
C HIS A 160 -13.51 -6.27 -15.70
N LEU A 161 -14.33 -5.38 -16.27
CA LEU A 161 -13.88 -4.13 -16.90
C LEU A 161 -14.37 -2.95 -16.05
N LEU A 162 -13.44 -2.08 -15.64
CA LEU A 162 -13.74 -0.84 -14.93
C LEU A 162 -13.50 0.35 -15.85
N VAL A 163 -14.39 1.34 -15.78
CA VAL A 163 -14.28 2.60 -16.50
C VAL A 163 -14.62 3.73 -15.52
N ALA A 164 -13.80 4.77 -15.49
CA ALA A 164 -14.03 5.97 -14.70
C ALA A 164 -13.36 7.17 -15.36
N GLU A 165 -13.84 8.37 -15.04
CA GLU A 165 -13.22 9.63 -15.44
C GLU A 165 -12.14 10.05 -14.43
N LEU A 166 -11.08 10.66 -14.93
CA LEU A 166 -9.95 11.18 -14.15
C LEU A 166 -9.52 12.54 -14.67
N ASP A 167 -8.99 13.36 -13.76
CA ASP A 167 -8.28 14.59 -14.15
C ASP A 167 -6.95 14.23 -14.80
N SER A 168 -6.68 14.78 -15.99
CA SER A 168 -5.42 14.60 -16.71
C SER A 168 -4.19 15.10 -15.95
N HIS A 169 -4.38 16.17 -15.18
CA HIS A 169 -3.36 16.81 -14.35
C HIS A 169 -3.92 16.99 -12.94
N PRO A 170 -3.96 15.92 -12.13
CA PRO A 170 -4.59 15.98 -10.82
C PRO A 170 -3.91 16.98 -9.89
N SER A 171 -2.63 17.30 -10.10
CA SER A 171 -1.89 18.34 -9.37
C SER A 171 -2.42 19.76 -9.56
N LEU A 172 -3.16 20.00 -10.65
CA LEU A 172 -3.80 21.28 -10.97
C LEU A 172 -5.27 21.32 -10.54
N SER A 173 -5.81 20.20 -10.04
CA SER A 173 -7.21 20.10 -9.64
C SER A 173 -7.45 20.88 -8.34
N PRO A 174 -8.57 21.62 -8.21
CA PRO A 174 -8.92 22.29 -6.95
C PRO A 174 -9.10 21.34 -5.77
N THR A 175 -9.41 20.07 -6.04
CA THR A 175 -9.57 19.02 -5.02
C THR A 175 -8.26 18.29 -4.72
N HIS A 176 -7.14 18.72 -5.31
CA HIS A 176 -5.85 18.10 -5.07
C HIS A 176 -5.47 18.21 -3.58
N PRO A 177 -5.20 17.08 -2.90
CA PRO A 177 -4.86 17.10 -1.47
C PRO A 177 -3.61 17.94 -1.23
N ALA A 178 -3.57 18.68 -0.10
CA ALA A 178 -2.37 19.39 0.31
C ALA A 178 -1.26 18.41 0.73
N PRO A 179 0.02 18.80 0.69
CA PRO A 179 1.09 18.03 1.33
C PRO A 179 0.78 17.79 2.81
N VAL A 180 1.06 16.58 3.28
CA VAL A 180 0.78 16.14 4.65
C VAL A 180 2.07 16.09 5.45
N ASN A 181 2.07 16.67 6.65
CA ASN A 181 3.12 16.44 7.63
C ASN A 181 2.66 15.36 8.62
N TRP A 182 3.04 14.12 8.34
CA TRP A 182 2.50 12.92 9.00
C TRP A 182 2.74 12.84 10.51
N SER A 183 3.75 13.55 11.05
CA SER A 183 4.06 13.56 12.48
C SER A 183 3.62 14.83 13.21
N SER A 184 3.10 15.83 12.49
CA SER A 184 2.82 17.16 13.04
C SER A 184 1.83 17.11 14.20
N TYR A 185 0.69 16.45 14.05
CA TYR A 185 -0.30 16.33 15.12
C TYR A 185 0.19 15.40 16.24
N ALA A 186 0.69 14.22 15.86
CA ALA A 186 1.10 13.17 16.79
C ALA A 186 2.13 13.66 17.81
N THR A 187 3.11 14.45 17.38
CA THR A 187 4.17 14.98 18.25
C THR A 187 3.68 15.99 19.29
N THR A 188 2.47 16.54 19.14
CA THR A 188 1.86 17.45 20.13
C THR A 188 1.17 16.72 21.28
N ILE A 189 0.89 15.43 21.11
CA ILE A 189 0.15 14.63 22.10
C ILE A 189 1.08 14.27 23.26
N LYS A 190 0.62 14.54 24.49
CA LYS A 190 1.33 14.10 25.70
C LYS A 190 1.12 12.61 25.90
N LEU A 191 2.23 11.87 25.95
CA LEU A 191 2.21 10.44 26.26
C LEU A 191 1.64 10.23 27.68
N VAL A 192 0.62 9.39 27.77
CA VAL A 192 0.08 8.92 29.04
C VAL A 192 0.52 7.47 29.20
N PRO A 193 1.26 7.12 30.26
CA PRO A 193 1.59 5.73 30.55
C PRO A 193 0.31 4.91 30.66
N LYS A 194 0.23 3.81 29.90
CA LYS A 194 -0.83 2.81 30.05
C LYS A 194 -0.20 1.46 30.33
N ASP A 195 -0.81 0.75 31.26
CA ASP A 195 -0.59 -0.68 31.48
C ASP A 195 -1.52 -1.47 30.57
N GLY A 196 -1.09 -2.67 30.14
CA GLY A 196 -1.94 -3.63 29.42
C GLY A 196 -1.65 -3.83 27.94
N ASP A 197 -0.52 -3.31 27.43
CA ASP A 197 -0.08 -3.62 26.07
C ASP A 197 0.42 -5.07 25.96
N PHE A 198 0.24 -5.67 24.79
CA PHE A 198 0.65 -7.05 24.49
C PHE A 198 1.26 -7.15 23.08
N THR A 199 1.93 -8.25 22.76
CA THR A 199 2.50 -8.47 21.43
C THR A 199 1.63 -9.37 20.58
N GLY A 200 1.67 -9.16 19.26
CA GLY A 200 1.01 -10.04 18.29
C GLY A 200 1.66 -9.90 16.92
N LEU A 201 1.39 -10.86 16.03
CA LEU A 201 2.02 -10.92 14.72
C LEU A 201 1.06 -10.43 13.64
N ILE A 202 1.52 -9.50 12.80
CA ILE A 202 0.89 -9.18 11.52
C ILE A 202 1.89 -9.49 10.43
N PHE A 203 1.55 -10.41 9.53
CA PHE A 203 2.40 -10.76 8.39
C PHE A 203 3.88 -10.98 8.78
N PHE A 204 4.09 -11.80 9.82
CA PHE A 204 5.40 -12.16 10.39
C PHE A 204 6.12 -11.07 11.20
N ASP A 205 5.59 -9.85 11.23
CA ASP A 205 6.15 -8.75 12.01
C ASP A 205 5.50 -8.69 13.40
N GLU A 206 6.31 -8.50 14.45
CA GLU A 206 5.84 -8.42 15.83
C GLU A 206 5.44 -6.98 16.19
N TYR A 207 4.15 -6.76 16.41
CA TYR A 207 3.56 -5.47 16.78
C TYR A 207 3.38 -5.37 18.29
N SER A 208 3.40 -4.13 18.80
CA SER A 208 2.85 -3.81 20.12
C SER A 208 1.40 -3.37 19.99
N PHE A 209 0.49 -4.02 20.72
CA PHE A 209 -0.95 -3.80 20.66
C PHE A 209 -1.54 -3.34 21.99
N SER A 210 -2.66 -2.60 21.90
CA SER A 210 -3.50 -2.20 23.04
C SER A 210 -4.98 -2.37 22.68
N GLU A 211 -5.77 -3.03 23.54
CA GLU A 211 -7.18 -3.34 23.28
C GLU A 211 -8.10 -2.12 23.41
N LEU A 212 -9.06 -1.99 22.49
CA LEU A 212 -10.17 -1.04 22.60
C LEU A 212 -11.26 -1.59 23.56
N ALA A 213 -10.94 -1.57 24.86
CA ALA A 213 -11.80 -2.13 25.90
C ALA A 213 -13.16 -1.42 26.09
N LYS A 214 -13.33 -0.20 25.58
CA LYS A 214 -14.55 0.61 25.71
C LYS A 214 -15.17 0.93 24.35
N GLU A 215 -16.43 1.35 24.33
CA GLU A 215 -17.12 1.81 23.11
C GLU A 215 -16.49 3.08 22.52
N ALA A 216 -15.96 3.95 23.37
CA ALA A 216 -15.23 5.15 22.97
C ALA A 216 -14.00 5.36 23.86
N GLY A 217 -12.96 5.97 23.31
CA GLY A 217 -11.77 6.28 24.09
C GLY A 217 -10.61 6.83 23.26
N ASN A 218 -9.53 7.12 23.99
CA ASN A 218 -8.26 7.52 23.43
C ASN A 218 -7.18 6.50 23.85
N LEU A 219 -6.39 6.05 22.88
CA LEU A 219 -5.27 5.13 23.10
C LEU A 219 -3.99 5.69 22.50
N THR A 220 -2.89 5.26 23.09
CA THR A 220 -1.55 5.44 22.54
C THR A 220 -0.80 4.15 22.77
N VAL A 221 -0.13 3.66 21.74
CA VAL A 221 0.77 2.51 21.80
C VAL A 221 2.04 2.88 21.04
N CYS A 222 3.20 2.49 21.56
CA CYS A 222 4.48 2.83 20.94
C CYS A 222 5.32 1.57 20.75
N GLN A 223 6.06 1.52 19.65
CA GLN A 223 7.12 0.54 19.42
C GLN A 223 8.30 1.24 18.74
N GLY A 224 9.51 1.01 19.24
CA GLY A 224 10.70 1.73 18.74
C GLY A 224 10.56 3.24 18.90
N ALA A 225 10.72 3.97 17.79
CA ALA A 225 10.54 5.42 17.71
C ALA A 225 9.12 5.84 17.28
N LEU A 226 8.25 4.90 16.94
CA LEU A 226 6.88 5.18 16.51
C LEU A 226 5.91 5.10 17.70
N CYS A 227 5.19 6.18 17.94
CA CYS A 227 4.01 6.20 18.80
C CYS A 227 2.78 6.46 17.94
N CYS A 228 1.77 5.60 18.09
CA CYS A 228 0.50 5.65 17.38
C CYS A 228 -0.60 6.11 18.32
N HIS A 229 -1.43 7.05 17.87
CA HIS A 229 -2.51 7.64 18.66
C HIS A 229 -3.84 7.44 17.97
N LEU A 230 -4.82 6.94 18.73
CA LEU A 230 -6.18 6.73 18.26
C LEU A 230 -7.16 7.42 19.20
N SER A 231 -8.06 8.22 18.63
CA SER A 231 -9.32 8.63 19.27
C SER A 231 -10.46 7.99 18.51
N TYR A 232 -11.40 7.33 19.17
CA TYR A 232 -12.47 6.58 18.49
C TYR A 232 -13.79 6.57 19.26
N LYS A 233 -14.86 6.31 18.51
CA LYS A 233 -16.19 5.96 19.01
C LYS A 233 -16.83 4.94 18.08
N MET A 234 -17.09 3.74 18.60
CA MET A 234 -17.90 2.71 17.94
C MET A 234 -19.37 3.14 17.94
N THR A 235 -20.13 2.76 16.91
CA THR A 235 -21.59 2.95 16.89
C THR A 235 -22.28 2.09 17.95
N GLU A 236 -21.78 0.87 18.13
CA GLU A 236 -22.17 -0.07 19.17
C GLU A 236 -21.01 -1.03 19.38
N LYS A 237 -20.59 -1.26 20.64
CA LYS A 237 -19.56 -2.24 20.95
C LYS A 237 -20.17 -3.65 20.92
N GLN A 238 -19.71 -4.48 19.99
CA GLN A 238 -20.11 -5.88 19.90
C GLN A 238 -19.35 -6.73 20.94
N GLU A 239 -20.05 -7.54 21.73
CA GLU A 239 -19.42 -8.38 22.78
C GLU A 239 -18.50 -9.47 22.23
N ASN A 240 -18.73 -9.89 20.97
CA ASN A 240 -18.00 -10.95 20.29
C ASN A 240 -16.95 -10.45 19.28
N GLU A 241 -16.71 -9.14 19.21
CA GLU A 241 -15.65 -8.56 18.36
C GLU A 241 -14.67 -7.77 19.21
N VAL A 242 -13.38 -8.00 18.95
CA VAL A 242 -12.29 -7.28 19.60
C VAL A 242 -11.56 -6.45 18.56
N TYR A 243 -11.26 -5.21 18.94
CA TYR A 243 -10.43 -4.28 18.17
C TYR A 243 -9.22 -3.87 18.98
N VAL A 244 -8.10 -3.65 18.28
CA VAL A 244 -6.84 -3.23 18.87
C VAL A 244 -6.25 -2.07 18.11
N LEU A 245 -5.50 -1.22 18.81
CA LEU A 245 -4.54 -0.29 18.23
C LEU A 245 -3.16 -0.95 18.27
N GLY A 246 -2.43 -0.94 17.15
CA GLY A 246 -1.08 -1.48 17.02
C GLY A 246 -0.07 -0.47 16.51
N ALA A 247 1.19 -0.63 16.92
CA ALA A 247 2.36 0.07 16.38
C ALA A 247 3.44 -0.94 15.94
N PHE A 248 4.04 -0.68 14.78
CA PHE A 248 5.24 -1.37 14.31
C PHE A 248 6.30 -0.37 13.84
N ASP A 249 7.56 -0.58 14.24
CA ASP A 249 8.73 0.17 13.76
C ASP A 249 9.91 -0.80 13.60
N GLY A 250 10.10 -1.33 12.39
CA GLY A 250 11.09 -2.38 12.17
C GLY A 250 11.29 -2.78 10.71
N LEU A 251 12.29 -3.64 10.49
CA LEU A 251 12.57 -4.24 9.19
C LEU A 251 11.68 -5.47 9.00
N HIS A 252 10.90 -5.47 7.93
CA HIS A 252 10.22 -6.67 7.45
C HIS A 252 11.20 -7.47 6.58
N GLU A 253 11.29 -8.80 6.81
CA GLU A 253 12.28 -9.68 6.15
C GLU A 253 11.65 -10.86 5.39
N VAL A 254 10.37 -11.18 5.66
CA VAL A 254 9.72 -12.38 5.11
C VAL A 254 9.11 -12.05 3.75
N GLU A 255 9.51 -12.76 2.69
CA GLU A 255 9.04 -12.46 1.32
C GLU A 255 9.50 -11.13 0.70
N GLY A 256 10.36 -10.39 1.40
CA GLY A 256 11.03 -9.20 0.92
C GLY A 256 11.69 -8.45 2.07
N ASN A 257 12.62 -7.55 1.76
CA ASN A 257 13.31 -6.75 2.78
C ASN A 257 12.92 -5.28 2.64
N TYR A 258 12.20 -4.75 3.62
CA TYR A 258 11.76 -3.36 3.60
C TYR A 258 11.38 -2.85 5.00
N TYR A 259 11.84 -1.66 5.35
CA TYR A 259 11.61 -1.05 6.66
C TYR A 259 10.26 -0.34 6.76
N LEU A 260 9.50 -0.67 7.80
CA LEU A 260 8.13 -0.21 7.99
C LEU A 260 8.00 0.62 9.27
N GLN A 261 7.14 1.63 9.20
CA GLN A 261 6.51 2.24 10.36
C GLN A 261 5.00 2.17 10.16
N ILE A 262 4.26 1.52 11.05
CA ILE A 262 2.82 1.26 10.84
C ILE A 262 2.05 1.56 12.11
N CYS A 263 0.99 2.36 11.96
CA CYS A 263 -0.05 2.53 12.97
C CYS A 263 -1.34 1.91 12.45
N THR A 264 -1.97 1.01 13.20
CA THR A 264 -3.16 0.29 12.74
C THR A 264 -4.21 0.13 13.82
N LEU A 265 -5.46 0.48 13.52
CA LEU A 265 -6.64 0.01 14.22
C LEU A 265 -7.18 -1.18 13.43
N LEU A 266 -7.28 -2.37 14.03
CA LEU A 266 -7.77 -3.55 13.33
C LEU A 266 -8.72 -4.40 14.18
N LYS A 267 -9.56 -5.16 13.49
CA LYS A 267 -10.43 -6.20 14.07
C LYS A 267 -9.65 -7.51 14.21
N CYS A 268 -9.69 -8.11 15.40
CA CYS A 268 -9.08 -9.42 15.63
C CYS A 268 -9.95 -10.54 15.06
N ALA A 269 -9.35 -11.69 14.71
CA ALA A 269 -10.11 -12.79 14.10
C ALA A 269 -11.09 -13.46 15.06
N SER A 270 -10.80 -13.42 16.36
CA SER A 270 -11.68 -13.87 17.43
C SER A 270 -11.58 -12.95 18.66
N THR A 271 -12.28 -13.31 19.74
CA THR A 271 -12.15 -12.64 21.04
C THR A 271 -10.83 -12.95 21.76
N ASP A 272 -10.03 -13.91 21.28
CA ASP A 272 -8.68 -14.15 21.76
C ASP A 272 -7.70 -13.12 21.17
N LEU A 273 -7.05 -12.35 22.05
CA LEU A 273 -6.08 -11.31 21.70
C LEU A 273 -4.89 -11.85 20.89
N GLN A 274 -4.55 -13.13 21.02
CA GLN A 274 -3.48 -13.76 20.23
C GLN A 274 -3.83 -13.90 18.73
N THR A 275 -5.10 -13.71 18.38
CA THR A 275 -5.57 -13.74 16.98
C THR A 275 -5.56 -12.36 16.31
N CYS A 276 -5.23 -11.30 17.03
CA CYS A 276 -5.09 -9.97 16.46
C CYS A 276 -3.93 -9.93 15.47
N GLY A 277 -4.21 -9.48 14.24
CA GLY A 277 -3.27 -9.52 13.12
C GLY A 277 -3.51 -10.66 12.12
N GLN A 278 -4.32 -11.67 12.48
CA GLN A 278 -4.72 -12.72 11.53
C GLN A 278 -5.68 -12.17 10.46
N PRO A 279 -5.72 -12.78 9.25
CA PRO A 279 -6.63 -12.36 8.19
C PRO A 279 -8.11 -12.40 8.59
N VAL A 280 -8.81 -11.28 8.40
CA VAL A 280 -10.26 -11.18 8.63
C VAL A 280 -10.95 -10.50 7.45
N THR A 281 -12.02 -11.11 6.94
CA THR A 281 -12.82 -10.57 5.82
C THR A 281 -14.15 -10.00 6.25
N THR A 282 -14.61 -10.28 7.47
CA THR A 282 -15.93 -9.83 7.96
C THR A 282 -15.84 -9.23 9.36
N ALA A 283 -16.63 -8.18 9.57
CA ALA A 283 -16.86 -7.53 10.86
C ALA A 283 -18.32 -7.05 10.95
N HIS A 284 -18.73 -6.67 12.16
CA HIS A 284 -20.07 -6.15 12.49
C HIS A 284 -20.02 -4.76 13.14
N THR A 285 -18.90 -4.40 13.77
CA THR A 285 -18.70 -3.12 14.45
C THR A 285 -18.45 -1.98 13.46
N ARG A 286 -19.31 -0.97 13.51
CA ARG A 286 -19.15 0.32 12.80
C ARG A 286 -18.54 1.35 13.75
N PHE A 287 -17.95 2.39 13.16
CA PHE A 287 -17.40 3.51 13.91
C PHE A 287 -18.14 4.79 13.53
N ASP A 288 -18.66 5.50 14.54
CA ASP A 288 -19.19 6.86 14.38
C ASP A 288 -18.04 7.84 14.11
N PHE A 289 -16.88 7.58 14.72
CA PHE A 289 -15.71 8.44 14.65
C PHE A 289 -14.42 7.63 14.87
N PHE A 290 -13.38 7.99 14.13
CA PHE A 290 -12.00 7.65 14.43
C PHE A 290 -11.08 8.81 13.99
N SER A 291 -9.97 8.97 14.70
CA SER A 291 -8.80 9.76 14.29
C SER A 291 -7.54 8.99 14.66
N LEU A 292 -6.79 8.57 13.65
CA LEU A 292 -5.53 7.84 13.76
C LEU A 292 -4.37 8.74 13.31
N SER A 293 -3.27 8.74 14.07
CA SER A 293 -2.05 9.48 13.73
C SER A 293 -0.83 8.78 14.34
N GLY A 294 0.38 9.12 13.88
CA GLY A 294 1.60 8.54 14.43
C GLY A 294 2.83 9.44 14.27
N THR A 295 3.85 9.22 15.10
CA THR A 295 5.12 9.98 15.05
C THR A 295 6.05 9.50 13.93
N PHE A 296 5.52 9.38 12.71
CA PHE A 296 6.27 8.87 11.55
C PHE A 296 7.55 9.67 11.29
N SER A 297 8.63 8.95 11.02
CA SER A 297 9.93 9.51 10.64
C SER A 297 10.14 9.59 9.12
N THR A 298 9.09 9.29 8.37
CA THR A 298 9.06 9.31 6.90
C THR A 298 7.90 10.18 6.42
N ASN A 299 8.06 10.74 5.21
CA ASN A 299 6.98 11.45 4.51
C ASN A 299 6.15 10.51 3.62
N TYR A 300 6.56 9.25 3.47
CA TYR A 300 5.90 8.25 2.64
C TYR A 300 5.00 7.38 3.53
N VAL A 301 3.77 7.85 3.74
CA VAL A 301 2.74 7.14 4.50
C VAL A 301 1.49 6.99 3.63
N PHE A 302 0.95 5.78 3.60
CA PHE A 302 -0.17 5.39 2.76
C PHE A 302 -1.39 5.11 3.66
N PRO A 303 -2.45 5.95 3.60
CA PRO A 303 -3.62 5.83 4.45
C PRO A 303 -4.60 4.77 3.92
N GLU A 304 -4.93 3.79 4.76
CA GLU A 304 -5.78 2.66 4.43
C GLU A 304 -7.05 2.66 5.29
N VAL A 305 -8.19 2.43 4.65
CA VAL A 305 -9.46 2.14 5.33
C VAL A 305 -10.14 1.01 4.59
N LEU A 306 -10.29 -0.12 5.26
CA LEU A 306 -10.91 -1.32 4.69
C LEU A 306 -12.11 -1.74 5.55
N LEU A 307 -13.23 -1.93 4.87
CA LEU A 307 -14.51 -2.32 5.46
C LEU A 307 -14.81 -3.80 5.20
N SER A 308 -15.77 -4.33 5.97
CA SER A 308 -16.25 -5.71 5.90
C SER A 308 -16.62 -6.12 4.47
N GLY A 309 -16.17 -7.31 4.07
CA GLY A 309 -16.24 -7.80 2.69
C GLY A 309 -15.11 -7.28 1.80
N VAL A 310 -14.00 -6.81 2.38
CA VAL A 310 -12.82 -6.28 1.67
C VAL A 310 -13.21 -5.11 0.75
N GLN A 311 -13.91 -4.14 1.33
CA GLN A 311 -14.46 -3.00 0.60
C GLN A 311 -13.76 -1.70 0.96
N LEU A 312 -13.47 -0.88 -0.03
CA LEU A 312 -12.96 0.47 0.19
C LEU A 312 -14.08 1.39 0.73
N ALA A 313 -13.67 2.50 1.35
CA ALA A 313 -14.57 3.50 1.95
C ALA A 313 -14.47 4.87 1.22
N PRO A 314 -14.70 4.95 -0.10
CA PRO A 314 -14.50 6.19 -0.85
C PRO A 314 -15.42 7.32 -0.33
N GLY A 315 -14.80 8.44 0.06
CA GLY A 315 -15.53 9.61 0.58
C GLY A 315 -15.99 9.50 2.04
N GLU A 316 -15.64 8.43 2.76
CA GLU A 316 -16.02 8.23 4.17
C GLU A 316 -14.94 8.67 5.17
N PHE A 317 -13.73 9.00 4.67
CA PHE A 317 -12.60 9.44 5.47
C PHE A 317 -11.83 10.56 4.79
N GLN A 318 -10.97 11.23 5.56
CA GLN A 318 -10.10 12.29 5.09
C GLN A 318 -8.73 12.19 5.78
N VAL A 319 -7.68 12.59 5.06
CA VAL A 319 -6.37 12.87 5.66
C VAL A 319 -6.23 14.38 5.85
N LEU A 320 -5.97 14.78 7.09
CA LEU A 320 -5.71 16.17 7.44
C LEU A 320 -4.24 16.52 7.19
N SER A 321 -3.94 17.81 6.96
CA SER A 321 -2.59 18.28 6.65
C SER A 321 -1.57 18.05 7.77
N ASP A 322 -2.04 17.83 9.00
CA ASP A 322 -1.24 17.56 10.19
C ASP A 322 -1.01 16.06 10.47
N GLY A 323 -1.40 15.18 9.53
CA GLY A 323 -1.09 13.75 9.58
C GLY A 323 -2.18 12.87 10.21
N GLN A 324 -3.36 13.40 10.47
CA GLN A 324 -4.48 12.62 11.00
C GLN A 324 -5.31 11.98 9.89
N LEU A 325 -5.57 10.67 10.00
CA LEU A 325 -6.56 9.93 9.22
C LEU A 325 -7.86 9.87 10.02
N VAL A 326 -8.91 10.55 9.53
CA VAL A 326 -10.15 10.77 10.28
C VAL A 326 -11.40 10.35 9.51
N THR A 327 -12.45 10.02 10.23
CA THR A 327 -13.83 10.01 9.70
C THR A 327 -14.69 11.02 10.44
N HIS A 328 -15.56 11.73 9.71
CA HIS A 328 -16.46 12.73 10.29
C HIS A 328 -17.93 12.28 10.35
N ASN A 329 -18.35 11.40 9.44
CA ASN A 329 -19.75 10.97 9.29
C ASN A 329 -19.94 9.47 9.61
N GLY A 330 -18.96 8.87 10.26
CA GLY A 330 -18.90 7.43 10.53
C GLY A 330 -18.75 6.58 9.26
N THR A 331 -18.72 5.26 9.46
CA THR A 331 -18.52 4.29 8.38
C THR A 331 -19.83 3.66 7.89
N SER A 332 -19.97 3.53 6.58
CA SER A 332 -21.16 2.95 5.94
C SER A 332 -21.30 1.45 6.20
N LYS A 333 -20.17 0.78 6.47
CA LYS A 333 -20.06 -0.64 6.80
C LYS A 333 -19.14 -0.86 8.00
N PRO A 334 -19.18 -2.07 8.60
CA PRO A 334 -18.26 -2.42 9.67
C PRO A 334 -16.80 -2.34 9.22
N VAL A 335 -15.91 -1.94 10.14
CA VAL A 335 -14.50 -1.68 9.86
C VAL A 335 -13.68 -2.96 10.04
N LEU A 336 -12.84 -3.31 9.06
CA LEU A 336 -11.80 -4.33 9.24
C LEU A 336 -10.52 -3.70 9.77
N THR A 337 -10.05 -2.64 9.11
CA THR A 337 -8.86 -1.91 9.53
C THR A 337 -8.91 -0.43 9.12
N VAL A 338 -8.22 0.40 9.90
CA VAL A 338 -7.83 1.78 9.60
C VAL A 338 -6.34 1.86 9.87
N THR A 339 -5.52 2.10 8.85
CA THR A 339 -4.06 1.99 8.94
C THR A 339 -3.37 3.20 8.33
N LEU A 340 -2.25 3.61 8.92
CA LEU A 340 -1.26 4.49 8.32
C LEU A 340 -0.01 3.64 8.08
N TRP A 341 0.21 3.28 6.82
CA TRP A 341 1.28 2.36 6.42
C TRP A 341 2.48 3.14 5.87
N GLY A 342 3.54 3.25 6.66
CA GLY A 342 4.71 4.08 6.38
C GLY A 342 5.93 3.31 5.89
N ARG A 343 6.63 3.87 4.90
CA ARG A 343 7.90 3.34 4.37
C ARG A 343 9.07 4.24 4.66
N TRP A 344 10.10 3.67 5.28
CA TRP A 344 11.37 4.35 5.49
C TRP A 344 12.44 3.77 4.54
N TYR A 345 12.34 4.15 3.27
CA TYR A 345 13.16 3.58 2.20
C TYR A 345 14.67 3.68 2.46
N GLU A 346 15.14 4.75 3.12
CA GLU A 346 16.56 4.93 3.46
C GLU A 346 17.08 3.93 4.50
N LYS A 347 16.19 3.22 5.21
CA LYS A 347 16.53 2.14 6.14
C LYS A 347 16.44 0.75 5.52
N ASP A 348 16.00 0.63 4.28
CA ASP A 348 16.01 -0.66 3.59
C ASP A 348 17.46 -1.14 3.40
N PRO A 349 17.71 -2.46 3.47
CA PRO A 349 19.00 -2.98 3.07
C PRO A 349 19.27 -2.68 1.58
N PRO A 350 20.55 -2.65 1.16
CA PRO A 350 20.89 -2.48 -0.25
C PRO A 350 20.16 -3.49 -1.12
N HIS A 351 19.70 -3.04 -2.30
CA HIS A 351 19.04 -3.93 -3.25
C HIS A 351 19.97 -5.11 -3.57
N PRO A 352 19.49 -6.37 -3.55
CA PRO A 352 20.34 -7.56 -3.64
C PRO A 352 21.25 -7.60 -4.88
N TYR A 353 20.91 -6.88 -5.95
CA TYR A 353 21.71 -6.80 -7.18
C TYR A 353 22.76 -5.67 -7.20
N ILE A 354 22.73 -4.74 -6.24
CA ILE A 354 23.79 -3.71 -6.06
C ILE A 354 25.04 -4.32 -5.39
N LEU A 355 24.90 -5.47 -4.72
CA LEU A 355 26.00 -6.15 -4.02
C LEU A 355 26.97 -6.94 -4.91
N SER A 356 26.74 -7.04 -6.22
CA SER A 356 27.71 -7.69 -7.12
C SER A 356 28.93 -6.82 -7.47
N GLU A 357 29.03 -5.60 -6.95
CA GLU A 357 30.17 -4.68 -7.20
C GLU A 357 31.13 -4.55 -6.00
N VAL A 358 30.88 -5.27 -4.91
CA VAL A 358 31.77 -5.29 -3.73
C VAL A 358 31.99 -6.71 -3.23
N LEU A 359 32.60 -7.57 -4.06
CA LEU A 359 33.33 -8.76 -3.61
C LEU A 359 34.47 -9.10 -4.58
#